data_AF-A0A1H0DC42-F1
#
_entry.id   AF-A0A1H0DC42-F1
#
_cell.length_a   1.000
_cell.length_b   1.000
_cell.length_c   1.000
_cell.angle_alpha   90.00
_cell.angle_beta   90.00
_cell.angle_gamma   90.00
#
_symmetry.space_group_name_H-M   'P 1'
#
loop_
_entity.id
_entity.type
_entity.pdbx_description
1 polymer ?
#
loop_
_entity_poly.entity_id
_entity_poly.type
_entity_poly.pdbx_seq_one_letter_code
_entity_poly.pdbx_strand_id
1 'polypeptide(L)'
;MSCSMPPTTSPQGSPLAILLENMLAALRNGVDVASLSLDRPVTPNQAATALGMSRPSVYKLMDSGLLKFHYVGKDRRIPAAALIDYLDRRERASAQMAEDLANRDRTIAQAVDAIAPLSAEQIAELKEL
;
A
#
# COMPACT_ATOMS: atom_id res chain seq x y z
N MET A 1 -2.20 -4.87 57.17
CA MET A 1 -2.13 -3.69 56.29
C MET A 1 -1.88 -4.21 54.88
N SER A 2 -2.95 -4.52 54.14
CA SER A 2 -2.84 -5.01 52.77
C SER A 2 -3.00 -3.83 51.82
N CYS A 3 -1.92 -3.46 51.14
CA CYS A 3 -1.99 -2.55 50.01
C CYS A 3 -2.71 -3.26 48.86
N SER A 4 -3.93 -2.83 48.58
CA SER A 4 -4.67 -3.19 47.37
C SER A 4 -4.09 -2.40 46.20
N MET A 5 -3.54 -3.11 45.22
CA MET A 5 -3.12 -2.56 43.94
C MET A 5 -4.38 -2.18 43.15
N PRO A 6 -4.51 -0.95 42.63
CA PRO A 6 -5.66 -0.59 41.82
C PRO A 6 -5.69 -1.45 40.54
N PRO A 7 -6.86 -1.84 40.03
CA PRO A 7 -6.95 -2.53 38.76
C PRO A 7 -6.40 -1.61 37.67
N THR A 8 -5.35 -2.05 36.98
CA THR A 8 -4.93 -1.49 35.70
C THR A 8 -6.07 -1.70 34.71
N THR A 9 -6.97 -0.73 34.66
CA THR A 9 -7.93 -0.57 33.58
C THR A 9 -7.13 -0.17 32.34
N SER A 10 -6.54 -1.16 31.68
CA SER A 10 -6.05 -0.98 30.32
C SER A 10 -7.29 -0.70 29.46
N PRO A 11 -7.36 0.45 28.76
CA PRO A 11 -8.51 0.78 27.94
C PRO A 11 -8.44 -0.05 26.65
N GLN A 12 -8.92 -1.30 26.71
CA GLN A 12 -8.97 -2.26 25.58
C GLN A 12 -9.89 -1.84 24.42
N GLY A 13 -10.18 -0.54 24.28
CA GLY A 13 -10.93 0.04 23.17
C GLY A 13 -10.66 1.53 22.95
N SER A 14 -9.64 2.11 23.60
CA SER A 14 -9.29 3.50 23.28
C SER A 14 -8.56 3.56 21.94
N PRO A 15 -8.80 4.59 21.10
CA PRO A 15 -8.03 4.80 19.86
C PRO A 15 -6.52 4.82 20.08
N LEU A 16 -6.09 5.26 21.27
CA LEU A 16 -4.70 5.27 21.71
C LEU A 16 -4.18 3.82 21.92
N ALA A 17 -4.94 2.97 22.61
CA ALA A 17 -4.57 1.57 22.81
C ALA A 17 -4.47 0.82 21.48
N ILE A 18 -5.43 1.01 20.58
CA ILE A 18 -5.42 0.41 19.23
C ILE A 18 -4.20 0.88 18.44
N LEU A 19 -3.88 2.18 18.48
CA LEU A 19 -2.69 2.72 17.82
C LEU A 19 -1.39 2.11 18.39
N LEU A 20 -1.29 1.99 19.70
CA LEU A 20 -0.13 1.38 20.37
C LEU A 20 0.00 -0.11 20.02
N GLU A 21 -1.09 -0.86 20.01
CA GLU A 21 -1.10 -2.27 19.61
C GLU A 21 -0.63 -2.45 18.17
N ASN A 22 -1.09 -1.61 17.25
CA ASN A 22 -0.65 -1.61 15.85
C ASN A 22 0.84 -1.25 15.72
N MET A 23 1.33 -0.27 16.50
CA MET A 23 2.76 0.07 16.54
C MET A 23 3.61 -1.08 17.08
N LEU A 24 3.17 -1.73 18.16
CA LEU A 24 3.86 -2.89 18.75
C LEU A 24 3.87 -4.09 17.79
N ALA A 25 2.78 -4.32 17.06
CA ALA A 25 2.73 -5.34 16.02
C ALA A 25 3.72 -5.04 14.88
N ALA A 26 3.78 -3.79 14.42
CA ALA A 26 4.75 -3.36 13.41
C ALA A 26 6.20 -3.57 13.88
N LEU A 27 6.52 -3.15 15.12
CA LEU A 27 7.83 -3.38 15.73
C LEU A 27 8.22 -4.86 15.79
N ARG A 28 7.30 -5.73 16.21
CA ARG A 28 7.54 -7.19 16.27
C ARG A 28 7.81 -7.79 14.90
N ASN A 29 7.23 -7.22 13.86
CA ASN A 29 7.46 -7.61 12.46
C ASN A 29 8.75 -7.01 11.87
N GLY A 30 9.59 -6.34 12.68
CA GLY A 30 10.84 -5.74 12.25
C GLY A 30 10.67 -4.42 11.50
N VAL A 31 9.49 -3.78 11.59
CA VAL A 31 9.29 -2.42 11.07
C VAL A 31 9.96 -1.44 12.01
N ASP A 32 10.94 -0.67 11.50
CA ASP A 32 11.63 0.36 12.27
C ASP A 32 10.74 1.59 12.49
N VAL A 33 9.95 1.56 13.57
CA VAL A 33 9.07 2.68 13.95
C VAL A 33 9.84 3.86 14.57
N ALA A 34 11.12 3.68 14.95
CA ALA A 34 11.92 4.75 15.53
C ALA A 34 12.32 5.82 14.49
N SER A 35 12.23 5.50 13.20
CA SER A 35 12.41 6.47 12.11
C SER A 35 11.24 7.45 11.95
N LEU A 36 10.16 7.32 12.73
CA LEU A 36 8.95 8.17 12.65
C LEU A 36 9.13 9.56 13.29
N SER A 37 10.35 10.07 13.39
CA SER A 37 10.52 11.53 13.41
C SER A 37 10.10 12.03 12.02
N LEU A 38 8.83 12.38 11.86
CA LEU A 38 8.26 12.94 10.61
C LEU A 38 9.03 14.17 10.11
N ASP A 39 9.80 14.79 10.99
CA ASP A 39 10.60 15.98 10.70
C ASP A 39 12.06 15.68 10.32
N ARG A 40 12.50 14.40 10.39
CA ARG A 40 13.88 14.03 10.04
C ARG A 40 13.97 13.57 8.58
N PRO A 41 14.84 14.19 7.77
CA PRO A 41 15.12 13.69 6.43
C PRO A 41 15.72 12.29 6.47
N VAL A 42 15.21 11.39 5.63
CA VAL A 42 15.69 10.01 5.52
C VAL A 42 16.78 9.90 4.45
N THR A 43 17.67 8.92 4.61
CA THR A 43 18.69 8.62 3.60
C THR A 43 18.08 7.82 2.43
N PRO A 44 18.68 7.85 1.23
CA PRO A 44 18.26 6.99 0.12
C PRO A 44 18.26 5.50 0.47
N ASN A 45 19.18 5.07 1.34
CA ASN A 45 19.23 3.69 1.82
C ASN A 45 18.04 3.35 2.71
N GLN A 46 17.68 4.22 3.65
CA GLN A 46 16.49 4.05 4.50
C GLN A 46 15.21 4.09 3.66
N ALA A 47 15.13 4.99 2.68
CA ALA A 47 14.02 5.03 1.74
C ALA A 47 13.90 3.73 0.93
N ALA A 48 15.02 3.15 0.49
CA ALA A 48 15.01 1.85 -0.20
C ALA A 48 14.43 0.73 0.67
N THR A 49 14.86 0.66 1.93
CA THR A 49 14.31 -0.28 2.91
C THR A 49 12.82 -0.04 3.15
N ALA A 50 12.40 1.21 3.37
CA ALA A 50 11.01 1.57 3.63
C ALA A 50 10.08 1.30 2.43
N LEU A 51 10.56 1.52 1.20
CA LEU A 51 9.78 1.29 -0.02
C LEU A 51 9.79 -0.18 -0.48
N GLY A 52 10.58 -1.05 0.14
CA GLY A 52 10.81 -2.42 -0.31
C GLY A 52 11.49 -2.48 -1.69
N MET A 53 12.30 -1.49 -2.04
CA MET A 53 12.93 -1.34 -3.35
C MET A 53 14.44 -1.50 -3.30
N SER A 54 15.06 -1.83 -4.44
CA SER A 54 16.51 -1.77 -4.58
C SER A 54 17.01 -0.32 -4.44
N ARG A 55 18.21 -0.14 -3.86
CA ARG A 55 18.85 1.19 -3.79
C ARG A 55 18.95 1.87 -5.16
N PRO A 56 19.41 1.20 -6.24
CA PRO A 56 19.44 1.81 -7.57
C PRO A 56 18.07 2.31 -8.06
N SER A 57 16.98 1.61 -7.74
CA SER A 57 15.63 2.04 -8.10
C SER A 57 15.26 3.36 -7.41
N VAL A 58 15.60 3.51 -6.12
CA VAL A 58 15.37 4.77 -5.40
C VAL A 58 16.18 5.91 -6.00
N TYR A 59 17.45 5.67 -6.35
CA TYR A 59 18.26 6.68 -7.06
C TYR A 59 17.62 7.09 -8.39
N LYS A 60 17.11 6.14 -9.18
CA LYS A 60 16.40 6.47 -10.43
C LYS A 60 15.15 7.33 -10.19
N LEU A 61 14.39 7.08 -9.13
CA LEU A 61 13.22 7.91 -8.77
C LEU A 61 13.62 9.33 -8.36
N MET A 62 14.77 9.47 -7.69
CA MET A 62 15.32 10.78 -7.33
C MET A 62 15.82 11.52 -8.58
N ASP A 63 16.58 10.83 -9.44
CA ASP A 63 17.17 11.40 -10.65
C ASP A 63 16.10 11.78 -11.68
N SER A 64 14.97 11.06 -11.73
CA SER A 64 13.81 11.40 -12.58
C SER A 64 12.93 12.50 -12.01
N GLY A 65 13.19 12.97 -10.78
CA GLY A 65 12.39 13.98 -10.10
C GLY A 65 11.05 13.47 -9.53
N LEU A 66 10.76 12.17 -9.63
CA LEU A 66 9.57 11.55 -9.06
C LEU A 66 9.60 11.50 -7.53
N LEU A 67 10.80 11.53 -6.95
CA LEU A 67 11.03 11.59 -5.51
C LEU A 67 11.90 12.82 -5.17
N LYS A 68 11.29 13.79 -4.47
CA LYS A 68 12.00 15.02 -4.06
C LYS A 68 13.11 14.69 -3.07
N PHE A 69 14.26 15.33 -3.24
CA PHE A 69 15.40 15.22 -2.35
C PHE A 69 16.14 16.55 -2.26
N HIS A 70 17.00 16.68 -1.26
CA HIS A 70 17.93 17.79 -1.11
C HIS A 70 19.30 17.28 -0.70
N TYR A 71 20.31 18.13 -0.84
CA TYR A 71 21.67 17.83 -0.39
C TYR A 71 21.86 18.34 1.04
N VAL A 72 22.51 17.52 1.87
CA VAL A 72 23.01 17.90 3.19
C VAL A 72 24.50 17.59 3.21
N GLY A 73 25.31 18.62 2.95
CA GLY A 73 26.72 18.45 2.63
C GLY A 73 26.91 17.69 1.31
N LYS A 74 27.60 16.55 1.36
CA LYS A 74 27.83 15.68 0.18
C LYS A 74 26.72 14.66 -0.05
N ASP A 75 25.89 14.41 0.96
CA ASP A 75 24.90 13.35 0.90
C ASP A 75 23.53 13.86 0.44
N ARG A 76 22.78 12.98 -0.23
CA ARG A 76 21.36 13.21 -0.52
C ARG A 76 20.49 12.81 0.67
N ARG A 77 19.43 13.58 0.90
CA ARG A 77 18.42 13.35 1.93
C ARG A 77 17.02 13.56 1.32
N ILE A 78 16.10 12.69 1.67
CA ILE A 78 14.71 12.70 1.22
C ILE A 78 13.86 13.17 2.39
N PRO A 79 13.10 14.27 2.27
CA PRO A 79 12.14 14.65 3.30
C PRO A 79 11.12 13.53 3.53
N ALA A 80 10.78 13.22 4.78
CA ALA A 80 9.79 12.18 5.08
C ALA A 80 8.44 12.46 4.39
N ALA A 81 8.02 13.73 4.34
CA ALA A 81 6.83 14.16 3.60
C ALA A 81 6.87 13.78 2.11
N ALA A 82 8.04 13.89 1.45
CA ALA A 82 8.18 13.52 0.05
C ALA A 82 8.07 12.00 -0.16
N LEU A 83 8.55 11.21 0.79
CA LEU A 83 8.44 9.76 0.76
C LEU A 83 6.98 9.29 0.95
N ILE A 84 6.27 9.91 1.89
CA ILE A 84 4.85 9.65 2.16
C ILE A 84 4.00 10.02 0.94
N ASP A 85 4.23 11.19 0.36
CA ASP A 85 3.55 11.68 -0.84
C ASP A 85 3.80 10.76 -2.05
N TYR A 86 5.01 10.20 -2.18
CA TYR A 86 5.29 9.18 -3.20
C TYR A 86 4.53 7.87 -2.97
N LEU A 87 4.49 7.38 -1.72
CA LEU A 87 3.73 6.16 -1.37
C LEU A 87 2.25 6.33 -1.66
N ASP A 88 1.66 7.46 -1.29
CA ASP A 88 0.25 7.74 -1.53
C ASP A 88 -0.08 7.82 -3.02
N ARG A 89 0.79 8.47 -3.82
CA ARG A 89 0.65 8.42 -5.29
C ARG A 89 0.73 7.01 -5.85
N ARG A 90 1.64 6.18 -5.33
CA ARG A 90 1.83 4.79 -5.78
C ARG A 90 0.60 3.95 -5.47
N GLU A 91 0.03 4.12 -4.28
CA GLU A 91 -1.17 3.40 -3.85
C GLU A 91 -2.38 3.79 -4.71
N ARG A 92 -2.58 5.09 -4.96
CA ARG A 92 -3.64 5.59 -5.85
C ARG A 92 -3.51 5.04 -7.26
N ALA A 93 -2.30 5.00 -7.81
CA ALA A 93 -2.06 4.42 -9.13
C ALA A 93 -2.35 2.91 -9.16
N SER A 94 -2.00 2.18 -8.09
CA SER A 94 -2.30 0.74 -7.98
C SER A 94 -3.80 0.47 -7.88
N ALA A 95 -4.53 1.28 -7.12
CA ALA A 95 -5.99 1.17 -6.99
C ALA A 95 -6.69 1.37 -8.34
N GLN A 96 -6.27 2.38 -9.12
CA GLN A 96 -6.80 2.63 -10.46
C GLN A 96 -6.55 1.45 -11.41
N MET A 97 -5.33 0.89 -11.41
CA MET A 97 -5.01 -0.28 -12.25
C MET A 97 -5.83 -1.52 -11.87
N ALA A 98 -6.07 -1.74 -10.58
CA ALA A 98 -6.89 -2.85 -10.11
C ALA A 98 -8.35 -2.71 -10.56
N GLU A 99 -8.89 -1.48 -10.52
CA GLU A 99 -10.24 -1.18 -10.99
C GLU A 99 -10.38 -1.35 -12.51
N ASP A 100 -9.39 -0.90 -13.27
CA ASP A 100 -9.35 -1.10 -14.73
C ASP A 100 -9.30 -2.58 -15.11
N LEU A 101 -8.50 -3.37 -14.40
CA LEU A 101 -8.41 -4.81 -14.63
C LEU A 101 -9.73 -5.51 -14.29
N ALA A 102 -10.34 -5.18 -13.15
CA ALA A 102 -11.64 -5.72 -12.74
C ALA A 102 -12.75 -5.38 -13.74
N ASN A 103 -12.73 -4.17 -14.32
CA ASN A 103 -13.68 -3.76 -15.35
C ASN A 103 -13.47 -4.52 -16.67
N ARG A 104 -12.23 -4.77 -17.06
CA ARG A 104 -11.91 -5.60 -18.24
C ARG A 104 -12.36 -7.04 -18.05
N ASP A 105 -12.10 -7.64 -16.91
CA ASP A 105 -12.50 -9.02 -16.60
C ASP A 105 -14.02 -9.17 -16.60
N ARG A 106 -14.75 -8.18 -16.05
CA ARG A 106 -16.23 -8.15 -16.12
C ARG A 106 -16.74 -8.06 -17.56
N THR A 107 -16.12 -7.23 -18.38
CA THR A 107 -16.50 -7.08 -19.81
C THR A 107 -16.29 -8.38 -20.57
N ILE A 108 -15.18 -9.07 -20.33
CA ILE A 108 -14.88 -10.37 -20.94
C ILE A 108 -15.90 -11.42 -20.46
N ALA A 109 -16.19 -11.48 -19.17
CA ALA A 109 -17.18 -12.42 -18.63
C ALA A 109 -18.58 -12.21 -19.23
N GLN A 110 -19.02 -10.95 -19.37
CA GLN A 110 -20.30 -10.61 -20.00
C GLN A 110 -20.33 -10.98 -21.49
N ALA A 111 -19.23 -10.77 -22.22
CA ALA A 111 -19.13 -11.17 -23.61
C ALA A 111 -19.17 -12.71 -23.78
N VAL A 112 -18.55 -13.46 -22.86
CA VAL A 112 -18.58 -14.93 -22.87
C VAL A 112 -19.99 -15.46 -22.58
N ASP A 113 -20.73 -14.85 -21.65
CA ASP A 113 -22.11 -15.23 -21.34
C ASP A 113 -23.07 -14.92 -22.51
N ALA A 114 -22.86 -13.82 -23.22
CA ALA A 114 -23.64 -13.48 -24.42
C ALA A 114 -23.36 -14.38 -25.63
N ILE A 115 -22.24 -15.12 -25.63
CA ILE A 115 -21.88 -16.13 -26.64
C ILE A 115 -22.22 -17.55 -26.15
N ALA A 116 -22.92 -17.69 -25.02
CA ALA A 116 -23.49 -18.98 -24.61
C ALA A 116 -24.16 -19.61 -25.85
N PRO A 117 -23.73 -20.83 -26.23
CA PRO A 117 -24.10 -21.40 -27.52
C PRO A 117 -25.61 -21.37 -27.62
N LEU A 118 -26.13 -20.88 -28.76
CA LEU A 118 -27.53 -21.02 -29.15
C LEU A 118 -28.03 -22.34 -28.57
N SER A 119 -29.03 -22.28 -27.69
CA SER A 119 -29.49 -23.46 -26.97
C SER A 119 -29.75 -24.56 -28.01
N ALA A 120 -29.52 -25.82 -27.66
CA ALA A 120 -29.65 -26.92 -28.64
C ALA A 120 -31.00 -26.91 -29.39
N GLU A 121 -32.01 -26.31 -28.76
CA GLU A 121 -33.34 -25.98 -29.31
C GLU A 121 -33.29 -24.97 -30.48
N GLN A 122 -32.52 -23.88 -30.36
CA GLN A 122 -32.37 -22.86 -31.41
C GLN A 122 -31.58 -23.38 -32.63
N ILE A 123 -30.66 -24.32 -32.43
CA ILE A 123 -29.93 -24.99 -33.52
C ILE A 123 -30.86 -25.98 -34.26
N ALA A 124 -31.84 -26.57 -33.57
CA ALA A 124 -32.82 -27.46 -34.17
C ALA A 124 -33.82 -26.67 -35.04
N GLU A 125 -34.27 -25.50 -34.59
CA GLU A 125 -35.17 -24.61 -35.37
C GLU A 125 -34.55 -24.13 -36.69
N LEU A 126 -33.24 -23.91 -36.73
CA LEU A 126 -32.53 -23.50 -37.95
C LEU A 126 -32.33 -24.63 -38.99
N LYS A 127 -32.56 -25.89 -38.61
CA LYS A 127 -32.46 -27.04 -39.51
C LYS A 127 -33.78 -27.42 -40.18
N GLU A 128 -34.88 -26.79 -39.78
CA GLU A 128 -36.20 -26.99 -40.40
C GLU A 128 -36.62 -25.84 -41.35
N LEU A 129 -35.68 -24.95 -41.69
CA LEU A 129 -35.78 -23.98 -42.80
C LEU A 129 -34.90 -24.42 -43.97
#